data_AF-A0A2D5IKQ3-F1
#
_entry.id   AF-A0A2D5IKQ3-F1
#
_cell.length_a   1.000
_cell.length_b   1.000
_cell.length_c   1.000
_cell.angle_alpha   90.00
_cell.angle_beta   90.00
_cell.angle_gamma   90.00
#
_symmetry.space_group_name_H-M   'P 1'
#
loop_
_entity.id
_entity.type
_entity.pdbx_description
1 polymer ?
#
loop_
_entity_poly.entity_id
_entity_poly.type
_entity_poly.pdbx_seq_one_letter_code
_entity_poly.pdbx_strand_id
1 'polypeptide(L)' 'FPGAWTMALGDRVKCLGSELVEDAGTWGPAGQVLSPDLKIACGQGTLRLTQLQRAGKSAQDSGSFLRGFALPVGTKLG' A
#
# COMPACT_ATOMS: atom_id res chain seq x y z
N PHE A 1 5.48 -15.11 -8.52
CA PHE A 1 6.85 -14.63 -8.84
C PHE A 1 6.75 -13.72 -10.05
N PRO A 2 7.51 -12.61 -10.21
CA PRO A 2 8.32 -11.87 -9.22
C PRO A 2 7.49 -11.06 -8.21
N GLY A 3 6.19 -10.87 -8.44
CA GLY A 3 5.27 -10.14 -7.57
C GLY A 3 5.47 -8.61 -7.63
N ALA A 4 4.38 -7.85 -7.54
CA ALA A 4 4.45 -6.39 -7.49
C ALA A 4 5.13 -5.94 -6.19
N TRP A 5 5.87 -4.83 -6.23
CA TRP A 5 6.56 -4.27 -5.08
C TRP A 5 6.81 -2.77 -5.26
N THR A 6 7.06 -2.07 -4.16
CA THR A 6 7.40 -0.65 -4.09
C THR A 6 8.47 -0.41 -3.02
N MET A 7 9.10 0.76 -3.04
CA MET A 7 9.80 1.29 -1.88
C MET A 7 8.81 2.01 -0.95
N ALA A 8 9.02 1.87 0.35
CA ALA A 8 8.30 2.59 1.39
C ALA A 8 9.23 2.83 2.58
N LEU A 9 9.43 4.09 2.97
CA LEU A 9 10.29 4.47 4.10
C LEU A 9 11.70 3.82 4.08
N GLY A 10 12.27 3.64 2.88
CA GLY A 10 13.59 3.04 2.68
C GLY A 10 13.60 1.50 2.56
N ASP A 11 12.49 0.82 2.84
CA ASP A 11 12.37 -0.63 2.72
C ASP A 11 11.67 -1.06 1.44
N ARG A 12 12.09 -2.19 0.88
CA ARG A 12 11.35 -2.87 -0.18
C ARG A 12 10.13 -3.57 0.43
N VAL A 13 8.96 -3.27 -0.11
CA VAL A 13 7.68 -3.86 0.30
C VAL A 13 7.02 -4.52 -0.90
N LYS A 14 6.74 -5.83 -0.83
CA LYS A 14 5.95 -6.53 -1.85
C LYS A 14 4.47 -6.33 -1.60
N CYS A 15 3.72 -6.10 -2.67
CA CYS A 15 2.26 -6.03 -2.73
C CYS A 15 1.76 -7.40 -3.21
N LEU A 16 1.33 -8.24 -2.27
CA LEU A 16 0.98 -9.64 -2.54
C LEU A 16 -0.53 -9.84 -2.75
N GLY A 17 -1.35 -8.87 -2.33
CA GLY A 17 -2.79 -8.87 -2.52
C GLY A 17 -3.32 -7.43 -2.55
N SER A 18 -4.32 -7.21 -3.39
CA SER A 18 -4.93 -5.89 -3.56
C SER A 18 -6.32 -5.98 -4.16
N GLU A 19 -7.12 -4.94 -3.92
CA GLU A 19 -8.48 -4.81 -4.43
C GLU A 19 -8.66 -3.43 -5.09
N LEU A 20 -9.40 -3.38 -6.20
CA LEU A 20 -9.83 -2.11 -6.78
C LEU A 20 -10.86 -1.47 -5.86
N VAL A 21 -10.72 -0.17 -5.61
CA VAL A 21 -11.71 0.59 -4.84
C VAL A 21 -12.59 1.35 -5.83
N GLU A 22 -13.88 0.98 -5.87
CA GLU A 22 -14.91 1.73 -6.60
C GLU A 22 -15.29 2.97 -5.78
N ASP A 23 -14.47 4.02 -5.90
CA ASP A 23 -14.63 5.27 -5.16
C ASP A 23 -14.32 6.43 -6.10
N ALA A 24 -15.31 7.28 -6.35
CA ALA A 24 -15.21 8.46 -7.21
C ALA A 24 -14.72 9.73 -6.47
N GLY A 25 -14.41 9.63 -5.17
CA GLY A 25 -14.18 10.77 -4.27
C GLY A 25 -12.80 10.83 -3.61
N THR A 26 -12.04 9.74 -3.55
CA THR A 26 -10.69 9.77 -2.94
C THR A 26 -9.60 9.92 -4.00
N TRP A 27 -9.04 11.12 -4.10
CA TRP A 27 -8.03 11.50 -5.08
C TRP A 27 -6.75 12.01 -4.41
N GLY A 28 -5.60 11.77 -5.04
CA GLY A 28 -4.31 12.28 -4.60
C GLY A 28 -3.21 11.96 -5.61
N PRO A 29 -1.98 12.47 -5.41
CA PRO A 29 -0.82 12.11 -6.22
C PRO A 29 -0.61 10.59 -6.27
N ALA A 30 -0.41 10.02 -7.46
CA ALA A 30 -0.17 8.59 -7.63
C ALA A 30 0.93 8.08 -6.70
N GLY A 31 0.70 6.99 -5.97
CA GLY A 31 1.59 6.45 -4.94
C GLY A 31 1.35 6.98 -3.53
N GLN A 32 0.45 7.94 -3.31
CA GLN A 32 0.14 8.45 -1.97
C GLN A 32 -0.84 7.53 -1.22
N VAL A 33 -0.58 7.28 0.07
CA VAL A 33 -1.51 6.66 1.00
C VAL A 33 -2.64 7.64 1.31
N LEU A 34 -3.88 7.25 1.02
CA LEU A 34 -5.07 8.09 1.14
C LEU A 34 -5.85 7.85 2.43
N SER A 35 -5.71 6.67 3.04
CA SER A 35 -6.50 6.28 4.20
C SER A 35 -5.76 5.30 5.12
N PRO A 36 -6.22 5.15 6.38
CA PRO A 36 -5.63 4.19 7.32
C PRO A 36 -5.76 2.71 6.92
N ASP A 37 -6.73 2.36 6.07
CA ASP A 37 -6.90 1.00 5.54
C ASP A 37 -6.03 0.73 4.29
N LEU A 38 -5.02 1.56 4.05
CA LEU A 38 -4.01 1.38 3.00
C LEU A 38 -4.56 1.49 1.57
N LYS A 39 -5.50 2.42 1.35
CA LYS A 39 -5.85 2.88 0.01
C LYS A 39 -4.73 3.74 -0.55
N ILE A 40 -4.31 3.44 -1.78
CA ILE A 40 -3.22 4.10 -2.49
C ILE A 40 -3.79 4.74 -3.75
N ALA A 41 -3.50 6.03 -3.94
CA ALA A 41 -3.80 6.71 -5.20
C ALA A 41 -3.00 6.08 -6.34
N CYS A 42 -3.63 5.83 -7.48
CA CYS A 42 -2.95 5.43 -8.70
C CYS A 42 -2.95 6.58 -9.71
N GLY A 43 -2.35 6.38 -10.89
CA GLY A 43 -2.48 7.35 -11.99
C GLY A 43 -3.94 7.57 -12.41
N GLN A 44 -4.77 6.54 -12.24
CA GLN A 44 -6.22 6.59 -12.34
C GLN A 44 -6.82 5.67 -11.27
N GLY A 45 -7.77 6.20 -10.50
CA GLY A 45 -8.46 5.46 -9.45
C GLY A 45 -7.58 5.15 -8.23
N THR A 46 -8.07 4.21 -7.42
CA THR A 46 -7.51 3.88 -6.12
C THR A 46 -7.48 2.38 -5.90
N LEU A 47 -6.39 1.90 -5.31
CA LEU A 47 -6.17 0.50 -4.96
C LEU A 47 -6.10 0.37 -3.44
N ARG A 48 -6.73 -0.64 -2.85
CA ARG A 48 -6.47 -1.02 -1.45
C ARG A 48 -5.50 -2.20 -1.43
N LEU A 49 -4.38 -2.07 -0.73
CA LEU A 49 -3.47 -3.21 -0.51
C LEU A 49 -3.99 -4.04 0.66
N THR A 50 -4.14 -5.34 0.44
CA THR A 50 -4.72 -6.27 1.42
C THR A 50 -3.69 -7.22 2.02
N GLN A 51 -2.60 -7.51 1.29
CA GLN A 51 -1.52 -8.37 1.77
C GLN A 51 -0.15 -7.81 1.33
N LEU A 52 0.77 -7.66 2.28
CA LEU A 52 2.09 -7.08 2.06
C LEU A 52 3.22 -7.92 2.67
N GLN A 53 4.44 -7.72 2.18
CA GLN A 53 5.65 -8.30 2.76
C GLN A 53 6.79 -7.29 2.78
N ARG A 54 7.24 -6.87 3.97
CA ARG A 54 8.46 -6.08 4.15
C ARG A 54 9.69 -6.96 3.95
N ALA A 55 10.78 -6.40 3.44
CA ALA A 55 12.06 -7.09 3.33
C ALA A 55 12.46 -7.78 4.66
N GLY A 56 12.85 -9.05 4.57
CA GLY A 56 13.23 -9.85 5.74
C GLY A 56 12.08 -10.25 6.69
N LYS A 57 10.82 -10.02 6.33
CA LYS A 57 9.64 -10.41 7.11
C LYS A 57 8.73 -11.38 6.33
N SER A 58 7.86 -12.06 7.06
CA SER A 58 6.78 -12.88 6.47
C SER A 58 5.71 -12.00 5.83
N ALA A 59 4.91 -12.58 4.94
CA ALA A 59 3.71 -11.91 4.41
C ALA A 59 2.66 -11.71 5.52
N GLN A 60 1.95 -10.60 5.49
CA GLN A 60 0.96 -10.21 6.49
C GLN A 60 -0.23 -9.53 5.81
N ASP A 61 -1.41 -9.60 6.44
CA ASP A 61 -2.54 -8.73 6.09
C ASP A 61 -2.20 -7.25 6.36
N SER A 62 -2.91 -6.34 5.70
CA SER A 62 -2.63 -4.89 5.79
C SER A 62 -2.69 -4.34 7.22
N GLY A 63 -3.64 -4.80 8.04
CA GLY A 63 -3.77 -4.36 9.43
C GLY A 63 -2.61 -4.81 10.31
N SER A 64 -2.21 -6.09 10.20
CA SER A 64 -1.04 -6.61 10.90
C SER A 64 0.27 -5.97 10.43
N PHE A 65 0.40 -5.73 9.12
CA PHE A 65 1.53 -5.02 8.55
C PHE A 65 1.66 -3.60 9.13
N LEU A 66 0.57 -2.82 9.14
CA LEU A 66 0.54 -1.44 9.62
C LEU A 66 0.90 -1.30 11.11
N ARG A 67 0.56 -2.28 11.95
CA ARG A 67 0.95 -2.28 13.37
C ARG A 67 2.46 -2.38 13.58
N GLY A 68 3.17 -3.06 12.68
CA GLY A 68 4.63 -3.21 12.74
C GLY A 68 5.41 -2.30 11.78
N PHE A 69 4.72 -1.63 10.87
CA PHE A 69 5.26 -0.72 9.87
C PHE A 69 4.21 0.32 9.48
N ALA A 70 4.17 1.41 10.23
CA ALA A 70 3.18 2.45 9.99
C ALA A 70 3.41 3.14 8.65
N LEU A 71 2.35 3.24 7.85
CA LEU A 71 2.29 4.06 6.64
C LEU A 71 1.15 5.07 6.82
N PRO A 72 1.42 6.23 7.48
CA PRO A 72 0.41 7.25 7.71
C PRO A 72 -0.19 7.77 6.39
N VAL A 73 -1.41 8.30 6.47
CA VAL A 73 -2.02 9.06 5.36
C VAL A 73 -1.08 10.18 4.93
N GLY A 74 -0.89 10.33 3.62
CA GLY A 74 0.08 11.25 3.03
C GLY A 74 1.45 10.61 2.71
N THR A 75 1.74 9.40 3.20
CA THR A 75 2.99 8.71 2.85
C THR A 75 3.06 8.46 1.36
N LYS A 76 4.20 8.79 0.74
CA LYS A 76 4.46 8.51 -0.67
C LYS A 76 5.18 7.16 -0.82
N LEU A 77 4.60 6.29 -1.63
CA LEU A 77 5.21 5.06 -2.12
C LEU A 77 5.91 5.35 -3.46
N GLY A 78 7.07 4.74 -3.68
CA GLY A 78 7.90 4.93 -4.88
C GLY A 78 9.38 4.75 -4.59
#